data_AF-A0A7K3M4F4-F1
#
_entry.id   AF-A0A7K3M4F4-F1
#
_cell.length_a   1.000
_cell.length_b   1.000
_cell.length_c   1.000
_cell.angle_alpha   90.00
_cell.angle_beta   90.00
_cell.angle_gamma   90.00
#
_symmetry.space_group_name_H-M   'P 1'
#
loop_
_entity.id
_entity.type
_entity.pdbx_description
1 polymer ?
#
loop_
_entity_poly.entity_id
_entity_poly.type
_entity_poly.pdbx_seq_one_letter_code
_entity_poly.pdbx_strand_id
1 'polypeptide(L)'
;MSGKELRPDRHALLELDALLDQIARRRDAGNRTRYDTDADYRWVLHRLWIAVGNEAHAYTEAAGLHPLKVQPWGTLYRLRNVIAHTRLPDIDEDHVWRMTVMRLDSLRDTVRKHLN
;
A
#
# COMPACT_ATOMS: atom_id res chain seq x y z
N MET A 1 -37.22 -3.12 -0.18
CA MET A 1 -36.51 -1.97 -0.78
C MET A 1 -35.03 -2.26 -0.71
N SER A 2 -34.42 -2.57 -1.85
CA SER A 2 -33.00 -2.92 -1.99
C SER A 2 -32.20 -1.63 -2.12
N GLY A 3 -31.64 -1.16 -1.00
CA GLY A 3 -30.59 -0.15 -0.99
C GLY A 3 -29.26 -0.87 -1.00
N LYS A 4 -28.50 -0.73 -2.09
CA LYS A 4 -27.08 -1.14 -2.17
C LYS A 4 -26.33 -0.51 -1.00
N GLU A 5 -26.13 -1.26 0.08
CA GLU A 5 -24.91 -1.11 0.85
C GLU A 5 -23.78 -1.24 -0.16
N LEU A 6 -22.99 -0.17 -0.34
CA LEU A 6 -21.67 -0.32 -0.93
C LEU A 6 -21.03 -1.48 -0.18
N ARG A 7 -20.79 -2.61 -0.85
CA ARG A 7 -20.07 -3.71 -0.23
C ARG A 7 -18.78 -3.09 0.32
N PRO A 8 -18.49 -3.22 1.63
CA PRO A 8 -17.36 -2.54 2.27
C PRO A 8 -16.02 -2.87 1.58
N ASP A 9 -15.96 -4.02 0.91
CA ASP A 9 -14.84 -4.50 0.08
C ASP A 9 -14.45 -3.54 -1.06
N ARG A 10 -15.41 -2.93 -1.76
CA ARG A 10 -15.16 -2.17 -2.98
C ARG A 10 -14.61 -0.79 -2.69
N HIS A 11 -15.03 -0.18 -1.59
CA HIS A 11 -14.49 1.12 -1.18
C HIS A 11 -13.00 1.00 -0.82
N ALA A 12 -12.64 0.01 0.02
CA ALA A 12 -11.25 -0.24 0.37
C ALA A 12 -10.37 -0.54 -0.86
N LEU A 13 -10.87 -1.32 -1.83
CA LEU A 13 -10.14 -1.56 -3.09
C LEU A 13 -9.96 -0.30 -3.95
N LEU A 14 -10.95 0.60 -4.00
CA LEU A 14 -10.84 1.87 -4.72
C LEU A 14 -9.82 2.80 -4.07
N GLU A 15 -9.86 2.95 -2.75
CA GLU A 15 -8.88 3.75 -2.00
C GLU A 15 -7.47 3.17 -2.15
N LEU A 16 -7.36 1.84 -2.11
CA LEU A 16 -6.08 1.16 -2.31
C LEU A 16 -5.52 1.41 -3.72
N ASP A 17 -6.32 1.32 -4.79
CA ASP A 17 -5.89 1.67 -6.15
C ASP A 17 -5.44 3.14 -6.25
N ALA A 18 -6.21 4.07 -5.67
CA ALA A 18 -5.88 5.49 -5.65
C ALA A 18 -4.55 5.80 -4.91
N LEU A 19 -4.29 5.12 -3.80
CA LEU A 19 -3.05 5.24 -3.04
C LEU A 19 -1.85 4.67 -3.80
N LEU A 20 -2.00 3.51 -4.45
CA LEU A 20 -0.93 2.95 -5.29
C LEU A 20 -0.62 3.87 -6.48
N ASP A 21 -1.62 4.52 -7.05
CA ASP A 21 -1.44 5.54 -8.09
C ASP A 21 -0.70 6.78 -7.57
N GLN A 22 -0.94 7.20 -6.33
CA GLN A 22 -0.16 8.28 -5.71
C GLN A 22 1.31 7.88 -5.50
N ILE A 23 1.56 6.66 -5.05
CA ILE A 23 2.93 6.13 -4.93
C ILE A 23 3.61 6.09 -6.30
N ALA A 24 2.90 5.68 -7.36
CA ALA A 24 3.45 5.64 -8.72
C ALA A 24 3.84 7.03 -9.21
N ARG A 25 2.96 8.02 -9.06
CA ARG A 25 3.26 9.42 -9.42
C ARG A 25 4.49 9.96 -8.66
N ARG A 26 4.64 9.60 -7.38
CA ARG A 26 5.80 10.02 -6.58
C ARG A 26 7.08 9.33 -7.03
N ARG A 27 7.03 8.01 -7.22
CA ARG A 27 8.13 7.22 -7.77
C ARG A 27 8.64 7.82 -9.07
N ASP A 28 7.73 8.14 -10.00
CA ASP A 28 8.09 8.64 -11.33
C ASP A 28 8.65 10.08 -11.29
N ALA A 29 8.29 10.86 -10.26
CA ALA A 29 8.84 12.20 -10.00
C ALA A 29 10.14 12.19 -9.17
N GLY A 30 10.67 10.99 -8.87
CA GLY A 30 11.83 10.81 -8.02
C GLY A 30 12.74 9.70 -8.53
N ASN A 31 13.81 9.44 -7.79
CA ASN A 31 14.72 8.34 -8.03
C ASN A 31 15.33 7.91 -6.70
N ARG A 32 16.24 6.94 -6.74
CA ARG A 32 16.89 6.45 -5.53
C ARG A 32 17.65 7.55 -4.78
N THR A 33 18.39 8.39 -5.49
CA THR A 33 19.15 9.50 -4.90
C THR A 33 18.24 10.44 -4.12
N ARG A 34 17.10 10.83 -4.69
CA ARG A 34 16.11 11.67 -3.99
C ARG A 34 15.56 10.95 -2.77
N TYR A 35 15.23 9.66 -2.88
CA TYR A 35 14.77 8.87 -1.74
C TYR A 35 15.76 8.87 -0.56
N ASP A 36 17.06 8.82 -0.85
CA ASP A 36 18.10 8.79 0.19
C ASP A 36 18.35 10.16 0.83
N THR A 37 18.27 11.25 0.05
CA THR A 37 18.67 12.60 0.52
C THR A 37 17.52 13.53 0.94
N ASP A 38 16.30 13.28 0.46
CA ASP A 38 15.11 14.09 0.74
C ASP A 38 14.20 13.35 1.74
N ALA A 39 14.33 13.73 3.03
CA ALA A 39 13.59 13.10 4.12
C ALA A 39 12.07 13.29 3.96
N ASP A 40 11.62 14.44 3.48
CA ASP A 40 10.19 14.73 3.28
C ASP A 40 9.60 13.82 2.19
N TYR A 41 10.31 13.66 1.08
CA TYR A 41 9.92 12.73 0.02
C TYR A 41 9.81 11.29 0.55
N ARG A 42 10.78 10.86 1.37
CA ARG A 42 10.79 9.53 1.98
C ARG A 42 9.64 9.34 2.96
N TRP A 43 9.37 10.31 3.83
CA TRP A 43 8.29 10.24 4.81
C TRP A 43 6.90 10.24 4.17
N VAL A 44 6.72 10.96 3.06
CA VAL A 44 5.48 10.87 2.28
C VAL A 44 5.28 9.46 1.74
N LEU A 45 6.32 8.82 1.20
CA LEU A 45 6.22 7.43 0.73
C LEU A 45 5.93 6.45 1.87
N HIS A 46 6.56 6.62 3.04
CA HIS A 46 6.24 5.85 4.24
C HIS A 46 4.76 5.97 4.61
N ARG A 47 4.23 7.20 4.65
CA ARG A 47 2.84 7.47 5.02
C ARG A 47 1.85 6.86 4.02
N LEU A 48 2.17 6.89 2.73
CA LEU A 48 1.38 6.25 1.68
C LEU A 48 1.40 4.72 1.81
N TRP A 49 2.56 4.11 2.05
CA TRP A 49 2.65 2.66 2.26
C TRP A 49 1.91 2.18 3.52
N ILE A 50 1.91 2.96 4.60
CA ILE A 50 1.07 2.70 5.77
C ILE A 50 -0.41 2.74 5.39
N ALA A 51 -0.84 3.75 4.62
CA ALA A 51 -2.24 3.86 4.19
C ALA A 51 -2.65 2.65 3.31
N VAL A 52 -1.81 2.27 2.34
CA VAL A 52 -2.04 1.08 1.50
C VAL A 52 -2.24 -0.18 2.34
N GLY A 53 -1.40 -0.40 3.37
CA GLY A 53 -1.54 -1.57 4.23
C GLY A 53 -2.77 -1.52 5.14
N ASN A 54 -3.23 -0.32 5.54
CA ASN A 54 -4.49 -0.17 6.27
C ASN A 54 -5.69 -0.54 5.39
N GLU A 55 -5.74 -0.07 4.14
CA GLU A 55 -6.83 -0.41 3.21
C GLU A 55 -6.80 -1.90 2.84
N ALA A 56 -5.60 -2.47 2.68
CA ALA A 56 -5.46 -3.90 2.45
C ALA A 56 -6.01 -4.73 3.63
N HIS A 57 -5.79 -4.24 4.86
CA HIS A 57 -6.33 -4.88 6.05
C HIS A 57 -7.86 -4.79 6.09
N ALA A 58 -8.41 -3.58 5.89
CA ALA A 58 -9.85 -3.34 5.86
C ALA A 58 -10.56 -4.20 4.81
N TYR A 59 -9.98 -4.32 3.60
CA TYR A 59 -10.48 -5.23 2.57
C TYR A 59 -10.51 -6.68 3.05
N THR A 60 -9.41 -7.17 3.63
CA THR A 60 -9.36 -8.57 4.10
C THR A 60 -10.32 -8.84 5.24
N GLU A 61 -10.50 -7.91 6.18
CA GLU A 61 -11.47 -8.03 7.27
C GLU A 61 -12.90 -8.08 6.71
N ALA A 62 -13.24 -7.16 5.79
CA ALA A 62 -14.55 -7.15 5.14
C ALA A 62 -14.83 -8.42 4.34
N ALA A 63 -13.81 -9.02 3.74
CA ALA A 63 -13.91 -10.27 2.97
C ALA A 63 -13.87 -11.54 3.85
N GLY A 64 -13.76 -11.43 5.18
CA GLY A 64 -13.61 -12.58 6.08
C GLY A 64 -12.30 -13.36 5.87
N LEU A 65 -11.29 -12.71 5.30
CA LEU A 65 -9.99 -13.29 4.98
C LEU A 65 -8.98 -12.95 6.07
N HIS A 66 -8.14 -13.91 6.44
CA HIS A 66 -7.02 -13.61 7.33
C HIS A 66 -5.91 -12.87 6.55
N PRO A 67 -5.55 -11.62 6.91
CA PRO A 67 -4.64 -10.77 6.11
C PRO A 67 -3.30 -11.43 5.83
N LEU A 68 -2.69 -12.10 6.82
CA LEU A 68 -1.39 -12.78 6.65
C LEU A 68 -1.42 -14.01 5.74
N LYS A 69 -2.58 -14.59 5.46
CA LYS A 69 -2.72 -15.86 4.72
C LYS A 69 -3.03 -15.65 3.23
N VAL A 70 -3.36 -14.42 2.83
CA VAL A 70 -3.78 -14.11 1.46
C VAL A 70 -2.82 -13.10 0.84
N GLN A 71 -2.19 -13.48 -0.27
CA GLN A 71 -1.37 -12.57 -1.06
C GLN A 71 -2.24 -11.83 -2.08
N PRO A 72 -1.93 -10.55 -2.41
CA PRO A 72 -0.78 -9.77 -1.93
C PRO A 72 -1.00 -9.05 -0.58
N TRP A 73 -2.20 -9.13 0.00
CA TRP A 73 -2.62 -8.33 1.17
C TRP A 73 -1.72 -8.52 2.39
N GLY A 74 -1.29 -9.76 2.67
CA GLY A 74 -0.39 -10.05 3.77
C GLY A 74 0.99 -9.39 3.64
N THR A 75 1.45 -9.15 2.41
CA THR A 75 2.68 -8.40 2.16
C THR A 75 2.51 -6.91 2.46
N LEU A 76 1.38 -6.32 2.06
CA LEU A 76 1.06 -4.93 2.36
C LEU A 76 0.88 -4.70 3.87
N TYR A 77 0.19 -5.62 4.54
CA TYR A 77 0.00 -5.58 5.99
C TYR A 77 1.34 -5.66 6.74
N ARG A 78 2.25 -6.55 6.34
CA ARG A 78 3.59 -6.65 6.93
C ARG A 78 4.42 -5.39 6.70
N LEU A 79 4.44 -4.85 5.48
CA LEU A 79 5.14 -3.62 5.17
C LEU A 79 4.65 -2.46 6.04
N ARG A 80 3.32 -2.30 6.14
CA ARG A 80 2.69 -1.29 7.02
C ARG A 80 3.10 -1.48 8.47
N ASN A 81 3.13 -2.71 8.99
CA ASN A 81 3.52 -2.97 10.37
C ASN A 81 4.98 -2.61 10.65
N VAL A 82 5.88 -2.88 9.71
CA VAL A 82 7.29 -2.48 9.84
C VAL A 82 7.40 -0.96 9.85
N ILE A 83 6.85 -0.27 8.87
CA ILE A 83 6.99 1.19 8.77
C ILE A 83 6.32 1.91 9.95
N ALA A 84 5.15 1.44 10.41
CA ALA A 84 4.39 2.12 11.45
C ALA A 84 4.93 1.94 12.88
N HIS A 85 5.64 0.84 13.16
CA HIS A 85 6.05 0.49 14.52
C HIS A 85 7.57 0.44 14.73
N THR A 86 8.36 0.51 13.66
CA THR A 86 9.82 0.63 13.76
C THR A 86 10.21 2.10 13.93
N ARG A 87 11.24 2.37 14.74
CA ARG A 87 11.79 3.73 14.86
C ARG A 87 12.36 4.15 13.51
N LEU A 88 12.21 5.42 13.14
CA LEU A 88 12.68 5.92 11.84
C LEU A 88 14.11 5.52 11.46
N PRO A 89 15.13 5.57 12.36
CA PRO A 89 16.50 5.17 12.00
C PRO A 89 16.66 3.67 11.74
N ASP A 90 15.73 2.85 12.21
CA ASP A 90 15.79 1.38 12.18
C ASP A 90 14.93 0.80 11.04
N ILE A 91 14.26 1.65 10.24
CA ILE A 91 13.48 1.20 9.08
C ILE A 91 14.44 0.68 8.00
N ASP A 92 14.14 -0.51 7.46
CA ASP A 92 14.81 -1.03 6.26
C ASP A 92 14.33 -0.24 5.02
N GLU A 93 15.02 0.86 4.75
CA GLU A 93 14.72 1.78 3.66
C GLU A 93 14.93 1.15 2.27
N ASP A 94 15.81 0.16 2.16
CA ASP A 94 16.02 -0.60 0.93
C ASP A 94 14.80 -1.47 0.60
N HIS A 95 14.19 -2.07 1.62
CA HIS A 95 12.96 -2.82 1.45
C HIS A 95 11.80 -1.92 0.99
N VAL A 96 11.62 -0.76 1.62
CA VAL A 96 10.57 0.20 1.23
C VAL A 96 10.79 0.71 -0.20
N TRP A 97 12.03 1.05 -0.56
CA TRP A 97 12.36 1.46 -1.92
C TRP A 97 12.08 0.34 -2.94
N ARG A 98 12.49 -0.90 -2.64
CA ARG A 98 12.26 -2.06 -3.52
C ARG A 98 10.77 -2.31 -3.76
N MET A 99 9.94 -2.18 -2.72
CA MET A 99 8.48 -2.24 -2.87
C MET A 99 7.95 -1.15 -3.81
N THR A 100 8.50 0.05 -3.70
CA THR A 100 8.17 1.21 -4.54
C THR A 100 8.52 1.02 -6.01
N VAL A 101 9.70 0.47 -6.34
CA VAL A 101 10.15 0.38 -7.74
C VAL A 101 9.87 -0.96 -8.43
N MET A 102 9.89 -2.10 -7.71
CA MET A 102 9.77 -3.42 -8.35
C MET A 102 8.38 -4.04 -8.26
N ARG A 103 7.61 -3.73 -7.20
CA ARG A 103 6.38 -4.45 -6.89
C ARG A 103 5.11 -3.64 -7.15
N LEU A 104 5.24 -2.32 -7.28
CA LEU A 104 4.12 -1.40 -7.38
C LEU A 104 3.18 -1.70 -8.55
N ASP A 105 3.72 -1.90 -9.76
CA ASP A 105 2.87 -2.08 -10.95
C ASP A 105 2.13 -3.42 -10.91
N SER A 106 2.79 -4.49 -10.46
CA SER A 106 2.11 -5.77 -10.23
C SER A 106 1.02 -5.69 -9.16
N LEU A 107 1.20 -4.89 -8.11
CA LEU A 107 0.17 -4.68 -7.08
C LEU A 107 -1.04 -3.95 -7.66
N ARG A 108 -0.82 -2.89 -8.45
CA ARG A 108 -1.88 -2.14 -9.14
C ARG A 108 -2.70 -3.05 -10.06
N ASP A 109 -2.04 -3.88 -10.86
CA ASP A 109 -2.71 -4.84 -11.73
C ASP A 109 -3.56 -5.84 -10.94
N THR A 110 -3.04 -6.36 -9.82
CA THR A 110 -3.81 -7.27 -8.96
C THR A 110 -5.05 -6.58 -8.40
N VAL A 111 -4.93 -5.35 -7.92
CA VAL A 111 -6.05 -4.61 -7.30
C VAL A 111 -7.12 -4.30 -8.32
N ARG A 112 -6.74 -3.84 -9.52
CA ARG A 112 -7.67 -3.58 -10.62
C ARG A 112 -8.40 -4.83 -11.09
N LYS A 113 -7.76 -5.99 -11.06
CA LYS A 113 -8.44 -7.28 -11.31
C LYS A 113 -9.52 -7.62 -10.27
N HIS A 114 -9.38 -7.15 -9.03
CA HIS A 114 -10.42 -7.34 -8.00
C HIS A 114 -11.53 -6.26 -8.08
N LEU A 115 -11.30 -5.17 -8.80
CA LEU A 115 -12.29 -4.10 -9.03
C LEU A 115 -13.21 -4.37 -10.23
N ASN A 116 -12.75 -5.18 -11.19
CA ASN A 116 -13.50 -5.61 -12.38
C ASN A 116 -14.40 -6.81 -12.08
#